data_AF-A0A2Z4GP55-F1
#
_entry.id   AF-A0A2Z4GP55-F1
#
_cell.length_a   1.000
_cell.length_b   1.000
_cell.length_c   1.000
_cell.angle_alpha   90.00
_cell.angle_beta   90.00
_cell.angle_gamma   90.00
#
_symmetry.space_group_name_H-M   'P 1'
#
loop_
_entity.id
_entity.type
_entity.pdbx_description
1 polymer ?
#
loop_
_entity_poly.entity_id
_entity_poly.type
_entity_poly.pdbx_seq_one_letter_code
_entity_poly.pdbx_strand_id
1 'polypeptide(L)'
;LAWGGYSVGDATLNRFYSFHFILPFLMVSLVGFHLTLLHEFGSSNPLGVDSRTTMVPFYPYYFYSDLMGVIVGVGVFSYLVFLDPYFLSDPLNYKEA
;
A
#
# COMPACT_ATOMS: atom_id res chain seq x y z
N LEU A 1 -27.67 -1.96 9.63
CA LEU A 1 -27.44 -1.49 8.24
C LEU A 1 -26.26 -2.20 7.57
N ALA A 2 -25.05 -2.15 8.14
CA ALA A 2 -23.85 -2.81 7.57
C ALA A 2 -23.98 -4.35 7.44
N TRP A 3 -24.52 -5.01 8.47
CA TRP A 3 -24.76 -6.47 8.45
C TRP A 3 -25.90 -6.91 7.55
N GLY A 4 -26.84 -6.01 7.22
CA GLY A 4 -28.06 -6.30 6.46
C GLY A 4 -28.90 -7.44 7.02
N GLY A 5 -28.85 -7.62 8.34
CA GLY A 5 -29.51 -8.64 9.13
C GLY A 5 -29.19 -8.43 10.61
N TYR A 6 -29.54 -9.40 11.46
CA TYR A 6 -29.28 -9.35 12.91
C TYR A 6 -27.87 -9.78 13.31
N SER A 7 -27.19 -10.54 12.45
CA SER A 7 -25.83 -11.04 12.65
C SER A 7 -25.01 -10.95 11.35
N VAL A 8 -23.72 -11.24 11.45
CA VAL A 8 -22.85 -11.43 10.27
C VAL A 8 -23.28 -12.70 9.55
N GLY A 9 -23.45 -12.61 8.23
CA GLY A 9 -23.84 -13.72 7.37
C GLY A 9 -23.64 -13.37 5.90
N ASP A 10 -24.32 -14.09 5.00
CA ASP A 10 -24.10 -14.00 3.54
C ASP A 10 -24.26 -12.60 2.97
N ALA A 11 -25.30 -11.88 3.43
CA ALA A 11 -25.53 -10.50 3.00
C ALA A 11 -24.34 -9.59 3.37
N THR A 12 -23.69 -9.85 4.51
CA THR A 12 -22.51 -9.11 4.98
C THR A 12 -21.29 -9.44 4.13
N LEU A 13 -21.01 -10.73 3.90
CA LEU A 13 -19.85 -11.20 3.14
C LEU A 13 -19.88 -10.69 1.69
N ASN A 14 -21.04 -10.79 1.03
CA ASN A 14 -21.21 -10.32 -0.35
C ASN A 14 -20.96 -8.81 -0.48
N ARG A 15 -21.40 -8.01 0.49
CA ARG A 15 -21.13 -6.56 0.48
C ARG A 15 -19.67 -6.25 0.77
N PHE A 16 -19.04 -6.97 1.69
CA PHE A 16 -17.62 -6.78 2.00
C PHE A 16 -16.75 -7.11 0.80
N TYR A 17 -17.09 -8.15 0.03
CA TYR A 17 -16.43 -8.42 -1.25
C TYR A 17 -16.59 -7.26 -2.24
N SER A 18 -17.81 -6.74 -2.43
CA SER A 18 -18.04 -5.59 -3.31
C SER A 18 -17.27 -4.34 -2.87
N PHE A 19 -17.19 -4.07 -1.57
CA PHE A 19 -16.38 -2.97 -1.05
C PHE A 19 -14.88 -3.20 -1.23
N HIS A 20 -14.39 -4.41 -0.92
CA HIS A 20 -13.00 -4.79 -1.12
C HIS A 20 -12.58 -4.65 -2.58
N PHE A 21 -13.48 -4.91 -3.53
CA PHE A 21 -13.22 -4.73 -4.94
C PHE A 21 -13.12 -3.25 -5.35
N ILE A 22 -14.06 -2.40 -4.91
CA ILE A 22 -14.10 -0.99 -5.37
C ILE A 22 -13.09 -0.08 -4.65
N LEU A 23 -12.78 -0.35 -3.37
CA LEU A 23 -11.93 0.51 -2.56
C LEU A 23 -10.49 0.67 -3.11
N PRO A 24 -9.80 -0.38 -3.61
CA PRO A 24 -8.48 -0.23 -4.22
C PRO A 24 -8.46 0.76 -5.39
N PHE A 25 -9.49 0.79 -6.23
CA PHE A 25 -9.57 1.77 -7.33
C PHE A 25 -9.77 3.20 -6.82
N LEU A 26 -10.57 3.37 -5.78
CA LEU A 26 -10.71 4.66 -5.11
C LEU A 26 -9.36 5.12 -4.53
N MET A 27 -8.60 4.21 -3.90
CA MET A 27 -7.28 4.51 -3.37
C MET A 27 -6.28 4.95 -4.46
N VAL A 28 -6.31 4.35 -5.66
CA VAL A 28 -5.46 4.81 -6.77
C VAL A 28 -5.73 6.28 -7.11
N SER A 29 -6.99 6.71 -7.12
CA SER A 29 -7.32 8.12 -7.36
C SER A 29 -6.79 9.04 -6.26
N LEU A 30 -6.90 8.62 -4.98
CA LEU A 30 -6.37 9.35 -3.84
C LEU A 30 -4.84 9.45 -3.87
N VAL A 31 -4.14 8.39 -4.29
CA VAL A 31 -2.68 8.42 -4.52
C VAL A 31 -2.34 9.42 -5.61
N GLY A 32 -3.12 9.48 -6.70
CA GLY A 32 -2.96 10.50 -7.74
C GLY A 32 -3.05 11.93 -7.18
N PHE A 33 -4.10 12.24 -6.43
CA PHE A 33 -4.27 13.54 -5.78
C PHE A 33 -3.15 13.85 -4.78
N HIS A 34 -2.71 12.85 -4.02
CA HIS A 34 -1.60 13.00 -3.09
C HIS A 34 -0.31 13.39 -3.84
N LEU A 35 0.01 12.71 -4.94
CA LEU A 35 1.20 13.00 -5.74
C LEU A 35 1.13 14.36 -6.44
N THR A 36 -0.05 14.81 -6.88
CA THR A 36 -0.19 16.16 -7.46
C THR A 36 0.12 17.24 -6.43
N LEU A 37 -0.37 17.09 -5.19
CA LEU A 37 -0.05 18.03 -4.11
C LEU A 37 1.45 17.97 -3.76
N LEU A 38 2.03 16.77 -3.72
CA LEU A 38 3.47 16.62 -3.50
C LEU A 38 4.30 17.30 -4.60
N HIS A 39 3.85 17.24 -5.86
CA HIS A 39 4.52 17.93 -6.97
C HIS A 39 4.39 19.46 -6.88
N GLU A 40 3.29 19.99 -6.36
CA GLU A 40 3.12 21.44 -6.17
C GLU A 40 4.02 22.00 -5.06
N PHE A 41 4.12 21.31 -3.93
CA PHE A 41 4.87 21.79 -2.77
C PHE A 41 6.32 21.29 -2.70
N GLY A 42 6.64 20.18 -3.37
CA GLY A 42 7.93 19.49 -3.31
C GLY A 42 8.10 18.62 -2.07
N SER A 43 9.10 17.74 -2.09
CA SER A 43 9.50 16.93 -0.93
C SER A 43 10.25 17.76 0.11
N SER A 44 10.08 17.43 1.38
CA SER A 44 10.94 17.93 2.46
C SER A 44 12.29 17.20 2.48
N ASN A 45 13.22 17.65 3.31
CA ASN A 45 14.51 17.01 3.53
C ASN A 45 14.78 16.82 5.04
N PRO A 46 15.72 15.94 5.43
CA PRO A 46 15.98 15.61 6.84
C PRO A 46 16.35 16.81 7.73
N LEU A 47 16.91 17.88 7.15
CA LEU A 47 17.29 19.08 7.88
C LEU A 47 16.10 20.05 8.05
N GLY A 48 14.98 19.83 7.35
CA GLY A 48 13.79 20.67 7.44
C GLY A 48 13.96 22.10 6.91
N VAL A 49 15.05 22.37 6.18
CA VAL A 49 15.35 23.69 5.60
C VAL A 49 14.92 23.75 4.13
N ASP A 50 14.86 24.93 3.53
CA ASP A 50 14.55 25.04 2.09
C ASP A 50 15.68 24.41 1.24
N SER A 51 15.34 23.40 0.44
CA SER A 51 16.25 22.68 -0.45
C SER A 51 16.18 23.12 -1.91
N ARG A 52 15.44 24.19 -2.24
CA ARG A 52 15.22 24.61 -3.63
C ARG A 52 16.50 24.92 -4.42
N THR A 53 17.57 25.32 -3.73
CA THR A 53 18.86 25.66 -4.35
C THR A 53 19.80 24.46 -4.51
N THR A 54 19.48 23.31 -3.90
CA THR A 54 20.35 22.12 -3.85
C THR A 54 19.71 20.88 -4.48
N MET A 55 18.61 21.06 -5.21
CA MET A 55 17.85 19.98 -5.83
C MET A 55 18.66 19.25 -6.90
N VAL A 56 18.59 17.92 -6.91
CA VAL A 56 19.11 17.06 -7.98
C VAL A 56 17.95 16.47 -8.79
N PRO A 57 18.13 16.15 -10.09
CA PRO A 57 17.08 15.51 -10.86
C PRO A 57 16.72 14.12 -10.31
N PHE A 58 15.47 13.71 -10.47
CA PHE A 58 14.99 12.40 -10.00
C PHE A 58 15.77 11.24 -10.65
N TYR A 59 15.93 11.29 -11.97
CA TYR A 59 16.81 10.38 -12.69
C TYR A 59 18.20 11.02 -12.83
N PRO A 60 19.31 10.30 -12.53
CA PRO A 60 19.37 8.88 -12.16
C PRO A 60 19.27 8.61 -10.65
N TYR A 61 19.41 9.63 -9.80
CA TYR A 61 19.72 9.48 -8.38
C TYR A 61 18.65 8.73 -7.58
N TYR A 62 17.42 9.26 -7.56
CA TYR A 62 16.33 8.66 -6.82
C TYR A 62 15.78 7.42 -7.54
N PHE A 63 15.80 7.39 -8.87
CA PHE A 63 15.39 6.21 -9.63
C PHE A 63 16.16 4.94 -9.25
N TYR A 64 17.50 4.97 -9.20
CA TYR A 64 18.28 3.79 -8.81
C TYR A 64 18.19 3.49 -7.31
N SER A 65 18.01 4.52 -6.47
CA SER A 65 17.77 4.34 -5.04
C SER A 65 16.45 3.61 -4.79
N ASP A 66 15.38 4.00 -5.48
CA ASP A 66 14.06 3.36 -5.42
C ASP A 66 14.12 1.94 -5.98
N LEU A 67 14.84 1.71 -7.08
CA LEU A 67 15.02 0.38 -7.65
C LEU A 67 15.69 -0.57 -6.66
N MET A 68 16.72 -0.12 -5.94
CA MET A 68 17.35 -0.92 -4.87
C MET A 68 16.32 -1.26 -3.77
N GLY A 69 15.52 -0.28 -3.35
CA GLY A 69 14.43 -0.49 -2.39
C GLY A 69 13.42 -1.54 -2.86
N VAL A 70 13.00 -1.48 -4.13
CA VAL A 70 12.10 -2.46 -4.74
C VAL A 70 12.74 -3.86 -4.76
N ILE A 71 14.01 -3.99 -5.12
CA ILE A 71 14.71 -5.30 -5.12
C ILE A 71 14.73 -5.91 -3.71
N VAL A 72 15.04 -5.11 -2.68
CA VAL A 72 15.02 -5.57 -1.29
C VAL A 72 13.60 -5.97 -0.88
N GLY A 73 12.60 -5.15 -1.18
CA GLY A 73 11.19 -5.43 -0.88
C GLY A 73 10.68 -6.71 -1.53
N VAL A 74 11.00 -6.93 -2.81
CA VAL A 74 10.67 -8.17 -3.53
C VAL A 74 11.41 -9.36 -2.94
N GLY A 75 12.66 -9.19 -2.50
CA GLY A 75 13.41 -10.24 -1.79
C GLY A 75 12.71 -10.70 -0.52
N VAL A 76 12.27 -9.76 0.32
CA VAL A 76 11.51 -10.05 1.55
C VAL A 76 10.16 -10.69 1.23
N PHE A 77 9.43 -10.15 0.24
CA PHE A 77 8.14 -10.71 -0.17
C PHE A 77 8.29 -12.13 -0.72
N SER A 78 9.33 -12.39 -1.51
CA SER A 78 9.62 -13.72 -2.06
C SER A 78 9.98 -14.72 -0.96
N TYR A 79 10.74 -14.31 0.06
CA TYR A 79 10.99 -15.13 1.25
C TYR A 79 9.67 -15.57 1.91
N LEU A 80 8.78 -14.60 2.17
CA LEU A 80 7.48 -14.89 2.78
C LEU A 80 6.66 -15.84 1.90
N VAL A 81 6.56 -15.60 0.60
CA VAL A 81 5.71 -16.43 -0.27
C VAL A 81 6.27 -17.84 -0.48
N PHE A 82 7.59 -17.99 -0.69
CA PHE A 82 8.17 -19.27 -1.11
C PHE A 82 8.76 -20.10 0.01
N LEU A 83 9.24 -19.49 1.09
CA LEU A 83 9.97 -20.19 2.15
C LEU A 83 9.15 -20.31 3.44
N ASP A 84 8.38 -19.28 3.80
CA ASP A 84 7.56 -19.29 5.02
C ASP A 84 6.19 -18.57 4.84
N PRO A 85 5.27 -19.15 4.03
CA PRO A 85 4.00 -18.51 3.65
C PRO A 85 3.03 -18.30 4.80
N TYR A 86 3.24 -19.00 5.91
CA TYR A 86 2.35 -18.96 7.07
C TYR A 86 2.89 -18.06 8.20
N PHE A 87 4.10 -17.50 8.05
CA PHE A 87 4.75 -16.67 9.08
C PHE A 87 3.86 -15.54 9.61
N LEU A 88 3.07 -14.91 8.72
CA LEU A 88 2.18 -13.79 9.04
C LEU A 88 0.70 -14.20 9.16
N SER A 89 0.39 -15.50 9.12
CA SER A 89 -0.99 -16.00 9.14
C SER A 89 -1.42 -16.49 10.54
N ASP A 90 -2.72 -16.37 10.84
CA ASP A 90 -3.31 -16.98 12.03
C ASP A 90 -3.81 -18.40 11.69
N PRO A 91 -3.33 -19.46 12.39
CA PRO A 91 -3.78 -20.83 12.17
C PRO A 91 -5.30 -21.05 12.30
N LEU A 92 -6.02 -20.19 13.04
CA LEU A 92 -7.47 -20.31 13.20
C LEU A 92 -8.24 -20.00 11.91
N ASN A 93 -7.68 -19.20 11.00
CA ASN A 93 -8.32 -18.86 9.72
C ASN A 93 -8.32 -20.01 8.70
N TYR A 94 -7.71 -21.17 9.02
CA TYR A 94 -7.81 -22.39 8.22
C TYR A 94 -8.99 -23.28 8.64
N LYS A 95 -9.76 -22.86 9.65
CA LYS A 95 -10.99 -23.52 10.06
C LYS A 95 -12.18 -22.72 9.56
N GLU A 96 -13.27 -23.41 9.27
CA GLU A 96 -14.54 -22.75 8.93
C GLU A 96 -15.04 -21.91 10.11
N ALA A 97 -15.65 -20.78 9.77
CA ALA A 97 -16.20 -19.81 10.73
C ALA A 97 -17.53 -20.27 11.34
#